data_AF-B6YVR6-F1
#
_entry.id   AF-B6YVR6-F1
#
_cell.length_a   1.000
_cell.length_b   1.000
_cell.length_c   1.000
_cell.angle_alpha   90.00
_cell.angle_beta   90.00
_cell.angle_gamma   90.00
#
_symmetry.space_group_name_H-M   'P 1'
#
loop_
_entity.id
_entity.type
_entity.pdbx_description
1 polymer ?
#
loop_
_entity_poly.entity_id
_entity_poly.type
_entity_poly.pdbx_seq_one_letter_code
_entity_poly.pdbx_strand_id
1 'polypeptide(L)'
;MSISRRRAQTAIEALFIIAIILAGVLIIVPPYLNENRDISLVVYARNSASNACAYLNTGVVINEAGYAPLNVIIKADNYTYHTFQLTSISMNELDSKIQVNIIITYSGSAVPEATLETNIKQYIVNDLASNTNVRLSGGKLYFGGKEVEINVDVVRK
;
A
#
# COMPACT_ATOMS: atom_id res chain seq x y z
N MET A 1 55.40 -21.33 27.24
CA MET A 1 54.04 -21.90 27.06
C MET A 1 52.89 -20.88 27.21
N SER A 2 53.11 -19.55 27.24
CA SER A 2 52.04 -18.57 27.53
C SER A 2 51.46 -17.81 26.32
N ILE A 3 52.16 -17.79 25.17
CA ILE A 3 51.74 -17.02 23.98
C ILE A 3 50.50 -17.63 23.31
N SER A 4 50.39 -18.97 23.28
CA SER A 4 49.25 -19.68 22.70
C SER A 4 47.95 -19.43 23.49
N ARG A 5 48.03 -19.40 24.83
CA ARG A 5 46.87 -19.10 25.71
C ARG A 5 46.31 -17.70 25.49
N ARG A 6 47.16 -16.69 25.31
CA ARG A 6 46.71 -15.31 25.02
C ARG A 6 45.98 -15.22 23.67
N ARG A 7 46.50 -15.87 22.62
CA ARG A 7 45.83 -15.90 21.31
C ARG A 7 44.48 -16.62 21.36
N ALA A 8 44.38 -17.71 22.12
CA ALA A 8 43.13 -18.42 22.32
C ALA A 8 42.10 -17.57 23.07
N GLN A 9 42.52 -16.83 24.11
CA GLN A 9 41.63 -15.92 24.83
C GLN A 9 41.10 -14.79 23.95
N THR A 10 41.97 -14.14 23.16
CA THR A 10 41.55 -13.07 22.24
C THR A 10 40.59 -13.58 21.16
N ALA A 11 40.77 -14.82 20.68
CA ALA A 11 39.86 -15.44 19.73
C ALA A 11 38.47 -15.71 20.34
N ILE A 12 38.41 -16.13 21.60
CA ILE A 12 37.14 -16.35 22.32
C ILE A 12 36.42 -15.02 22.55
N GLU A 13 37.13 -13.97 22.97
CA GLU A 13 36.54 -12.63 23.14
C GLU A 13 36.01 -12.09 21.81
N ALA A 14 36.73 -12.27 20.71
CA ALA A 14 36.28 -11.88 19.38
C ALA A 14 35.03 -12.65 18.93
N LEU A 15 35.00 -13.98 19.14
CA LEU A 15 33.81 -14.80 18.84
C LEU A 15 32.61 -14.39 19.67
N PHE A 16 32.81 -14.03 20.94
CA PHE A 16 31.74 -13.56 21.82
C PHE A 16 31.16 -12.22 21.35
N ILE A 17 32.01 -11.26 20.96
CA ILE A 17 31.57 -9.99 20.39
C ILE A 17 30.78 -10.22 19.08
N ILE A 18 31.29 -11.07 18.19
CA ILE A 18 30.61 -11.41 16.92
C ILE A 18 29.25 -12.06 17.20
N ALA A 19 29.17 -12.98 18.18
CA ALA A 19 27.92 -13.63 18.55
C ALA A 19 26.87 -12.62 19.04
N ILE A 20 27.27 -11.64 19.87
CA ILE A 20 26.38 -10.57 20.34
C ILE A 20 25.90 -9.71 19.18
N ILE A 21 26.79 -9.32 18.26
CA ILE A 21 26.42 -8.51 17.10
C ILE A 21 25.43 -9.26 16.21
N LEU A 22 25.70 -10.53 15.89
CA LEU A 22 24.81 -11.35 15.05
C LEU A 22 23.45 -11.57 15.71
N ALA A 23 23.41 -11.80 17.02
CA ALA A 23 22.16 -11.89 17.77
C ALA A 23 21.37 -10.58 17.73
N GLY A 24 22.05 -9.44 17.89
CA GLY A 24 21.43 -8.11 17.78
C GLY A 24 20.83 -7.86 16.39
N VAL A 25 21.56 -8.20 15.32
CA VAL A 25 21.08 -8.08 13.94
C VAL A 25 19.85 -8.96 13.70
N LEU A 26 19.85 -10.20 14.18
CA LEU A 26 18.71 -11.12 14.04
C LEU A 26 17.45 -10.62 14.75
N ILE A 27 17.59 -9.87 15.85
CA ILE A 27 16.46 -9.32 16.60
C ILE A 27 15.95 -8.02 15.96
N ILE A 28 16.84 -7.14 15.49
CA ILE A 28 16.48 -5.78 15.05
C ILE A 28 16.07 -5.74 13.57
N VAL A 29 16.74 -6.50 12.69
CA VAL A 29 16.53 -6.37 11.24
C VAL A 29 15.13 -6.83 10.81
N PRO A 30 14.59 -7.98 11.25
CA PRO A 30 13.25 -8.41 10.82
C PRO A 30 12.13 -7.40 11.11
N PRO A 31 11.96 -6.86 12.35
CA PRO A 31 10.91 -5.88 12.61
C PRO A 31 11.11 -4.59 11.82
N TYR A 32 12.36 -4.11 11.67
CA TYR A 32 12.66 -2.92 10.87
C TYR A 32 12.29 -3.08 9.38
N LEU A 33 12.54 -4.26 8.80
CA LEU A 33 12.17 -4.54 7.41
C LEU A 33 10.66 -4.70 7.23
N ASN A 34 9.95 -5.23 8.23
CA ASN A 34 8.49 -5.36 8.18
C ASN A 34 7.79 -4.00 8.29
N GLU A 35 8.19 -3.15 9.24
CA GLU A 35 7.57 -1.83 9.40
C GLU A 35 7.76 -0.93 8.16
N ASN A 36 8.95 -0.98 7.54
CA ASN A 36 9.20 -0.27 6.28
C ASN A 36 8.33 -0.79 5.12
N ARG A 37 7.96 -2.07 5.13
CA ARG A 37 7.07 -2.65 4.12
C ARG A 37 5.66 -2.10 4.28
N ASP A 38 5.10 -2.10 5.48
CA ASP A 38 3.72 -1.66 5.70
C ASP A 38 3.54 -0.17 5.39
N ILE A 39 4.50 0.67 5.77
CA ILE A 39 4.54 2.09 5.37
C ILE A 39 4.53 2.23 3.84
N SER A 40 5.30 1.40 3.13
CA SER A 40 5.36 1.45 1.66
C SER A 40 3.99 1.16 1.02
N LEU A 41 3.24 0.20 1.56
CA LEU A 41 1.90 -0.13 1.06
C LEU A 41 0.92 1.03 1.25
N VAL A 42 0.94 1.72 2.40
CA VAL A 42 0.12 2.94 2.60
C VAL A 42 0.48 4.01 1.57
N VAL A 43 1.78 4.23 1.33
CA VAL A 43 2.24 5.24 0.37
C VAL A 43 1.79 4.88 -1.05
N TYR A 44 1.89 3.62 -1.47
CA TYR A 44 1.40 3.19 -2.77
C TYR A 44 -0.11 3.39 -2.91
N ALA A 45 -0.89 2.96 -1.91
CA ALA A 45 -2.34 3.14 -1.92
C ALA A 45 -2.74 4.62 -1.92
N ARG A 46 -2.03 5.48 -1.16
CA ARG A 46 -2.23 6.93 -1.15
C ARG A 46 -1.96 7.54 -2.52
N ASN A 47 -0.84 7.20 -3.15
CA ASN A 47 -0.48 7.72 -4.47
C ASN A 47 -1.49 7.27 -5.52
N SER A 48 -1.88 6.00 -5.49
CA SER A 48 -2.91 5.45 -6.35
C SER A 48 -4.25 6.17 -6.20
N ALA A 49 -4.75 6.33 -4.98
CA ALA A 49 -5.99 7.06 -4.70
C ALA A 49 -5.90 8.54 -5.11
N SER A 50 -4.75 9.19 -4.90
CA SER A 50 -4.53 10.58 -5.32
C SER A 50 -4.54 10.71 -6.84
N ASN A 51 -3.92 9.76 -7.55
CA ASN A 51 -3.94 9.70 -9.01
C ASN A 51 -5.36 9.46 -9.53
N ALA A 52 -6.15 8.62 -8.86
CA ALA A 52 -7.56 8.40 -9.19
C ALA A 52 -8.36 9.71 -9.08
N CYS A 53 -8.23 10.43 -7.96
CA CYS A 53 -8.89 11.73 -7.78
C CYS A 53 -8.44 12.74 -8.82
N ALA A 54 -7.13 12.86 -9.08
CA ALA A 54 -6.60 13.76 -10.10
C ALA A 54 -7.16 13.45 -11.48
N TYR A 55 -7.20 12.17 -11.85
CA TYR A 55 -7.76 11.69 -13.10
C TYR A 55 -9.24 12.04 -13.24
N LEU A 56 -10.06 11.72 -12.24
CA LEU A 56 -11.49 12.03 -12.23
C LEU A 56 -11.74 13.54 -12.30
N ASN A 57 -10.92 14.36 -11.63
CA ASN A 57 -10.99 15.81 -11.69
C ASN A 57 -10.66 16.37 -13.08
N THR A 58 -9.92 15.65 -13.93
CA THR A 58 -9.71 16.09 -15.31
C THR A 58 -10.96 15.92 -16.17
N GLY A 59 -11.82 14.95 -15.86
CA GLY A 59 -13.01 14.63 -16.64
C GLY A 59 -12.73 14.10 -18.06
N VAL A 60 -11.48 13.71 -18.36
CA VAL A 60 -11.08 13.23 -19.71
C VAL A 60 -10.85 11.72 -19.71
N VAL A 61 -11.51 11.03 -20.64
CA VAL A 61 -11.34 9.59 -20.85
C VAL A 61 -10.08 9.31 -21.65
N ILE A 62 -9.23 8.41 -21.14
CA ILE A 62 -8.03 7.90 -21.81
C ILE A 62 -8.27 6.43 -22.16
N ASN A 63 -7.93 6.03 -23.39
CA ASN A 63 -8.13 4.67 -23.87
C ASN A 63 -6.99 3.72 -23.45
N GLU A 64 -6.79 3.62 -22.13
CA GLU A 64 -5.82 2.72 -21.52
C GLU A 64 -6.53 1.79 -20.53
N ALA A 65 -6.14 0.51 -20.53
CA ALA A 65 -6.81 -0.52 -19.73
C ALA A 65 -6.79 -0.23 -18.22
N GLY A 66 -5.71 0.39 -17.72
CA GLY A 66 -5.57 0.76 -16.31
C GLY A 66 -6.63 1.77 -15.84
N TYR A 67 -7.04 2.70 -16.71
CA TYR A 67 -8.03 3.73 -16.41
C TYR A 67 -9.47 3.32 -16.73
N ALA A 68 -9.68 2.12 -17.29
CA ALA A 68 -11.02 1.64 -17.67
C ALA A 68 -12.06 1.74 -16.53
N PRO A 69 -11.75 1.41 -15.25
CA PRO A 69 -12.71 1.61 -14.16
C PRO A 69 -13.09 3.07 -13.95
N LEU A 70 -12.11 3.99 -13.99
CA LEU A 70 -12.37 5.43 -13.78
C LEU A 70 -13.14 6.05 -14.96
N ASN A 71 -12.91 5.55 -16.18
CA ASN A 71 -13.64 5.95 -17.37
C ASN A 71 -15.15 5.68 -17.28
N VAL A 72 -15.56 4.65 -16.52
CA VAL A 72 -16.99 4.36 -16.27
C VAL A 72 -17.64 5.52 -15.52
N ILE A 73 -16.96 6.06 -14.51
CA ILE A 73 -17.45 7.18 -13.71
C ILE A 73 -17.62 8.44 -14.58
N ILE A 74 -16.58 8.81 -15.33
CA ILE A 74 -16.60 10.01 -16.18
C ILE A 74 -17.74 9.95 -17.21
N LYS A 75 -17.94 8.78 -17.83
CA LYS A 75 -19.01 8.58 -18.82
C LYS A 75 -20.40 8.58 -18.19
N ALA A 76 -20.57 7.94 -17.03
CA ALA A 76 -21.85 7.92 -16.31
C ALA A 76 -22.30 9.34 -15.89
N ASP A 77 -21.33 10.20 -15.67
CA ASP A 77 -21.52 11.59 -15.26
C ASP A 77 -21.52 12.59 -16.44
N ASN A 78 -21.55 12.06 -17.67
CA ASN A 78 -21.56 12.84 -18.91
C ASN A 78 -20.43 13.90 -18.98
N TYR A 79 -19.22 13.53 -18.55
CA TYR A 79 -18.04 14.38 -18.58
C TYR A 79 -18.16 15.66 -17.73
N THR A 80 -19.01 15.63 -16.69
CA THR A 80 -19.15 16.78 -15.79
C THR A 80 -17.94 16.87 -14.86
N TYR A 81 -17.49 18.09 -14.62
CA TYR A 81 -16.43 18.33 -13.64
C TYR A 81 -16.99 18.21 -12.23
N HIS A 82 -16.36 17.37 -11.41
CA HIS A 82 -16.55 17.29 -9.96
C HIS A 82 -15.20 17.41 -9.25
N THR A 83 -15.24 17.84 -8.01
CA THR A 83 -14.05 17.91 -7.16
C THR A 83 -13.98 16.67 -6.28
N PHE A 84 -13.14 15.72 -6.66
CA PHE A 84 -12.71 14.58 -5.86
C PHE A 84 -11.47 14.94 -5.04
N GLN A 85 -11.49 14.62 -3.75
CA GLN A 85 -10.39 14.88 -2.82
C GLN A 85 -10.15 13.68 -1.93
N LEU A 86 -8.91 13.19 -1.91
CA LEU A 86 -8.49 12.21 -0.92
C LEU A 86 -8.44 12.88 0.46
N THR A 87 -9.33 12.46 1.36
CA THR A 87 -9.49 13.06 2.68
C THR A 87 -8.63 12.36 3.71
N SER A 88 -8.65 11.04 3.73
CA SER A 88 -7.82 10.27 4.65
C SER A 88 -7.45 8.90 4.09
N ILE A 89 -6.34 8.38 4.60
CA ILE A 89 -5.95 7.00 4.44
C ILE A 89 -5.46 6.50 5.79
N SER A 90 -5.95 5.35 6.19
CA SER A 90 -5.53 4.67 7.41
C SER A 90 -5.22 3.21 7.10
N MET A 91 -4.36 2.63 7.93
CA MET A 91 -3.97 1.23 7.83
C MET A 91 -4.17 0.59 9.19
N ASN A 92 -4.83 -0.57 9.18
CA ASN A 92 -4.94 -1.43 10.34
C ASN A 92 -4.31 -2.77 9.99
N GLU A 93 -3.26 -3.13 10.72
CA GLU A 93 -2.61 -4.41 10.60
C GLU A 93 -3.26 -5.41 11.57
N LEU A 94 -3.69 -6.54 11.03
CA LEU A 94 -4.18 -7.73 11.74
C LEU A 94 -3.19 -8.86 11.51
N ASP A 95 -3.25 -9.92 12.33
CA ASP A 95 -2.25 -11.01 12.33
C ASP A 95 -1.91 -11.53 10.92
N SER A 96 -2.92 -11.80 10.08
CA SER A 96 -2.74 -12.32 8.71
C SER A 96 -3.22 -11.38 7.61
N LYS A 97 -3.64 -10.16 7.95
CA LYS A 97 -4.33 -9.26 7.01
C LYS A 97 -3.96 -7.80 7.28
N ILE A 98 -3.72 -7.04 6.22
CA ILE A 98 -3.54 -5.59 6.27
C ILE A 98 -4.78 -4.96 5.66
N GLN A 99 -5.49 -4.14 6.43
CA GLN A 99 -6.63 -3.35 5.95
C GLN A 99 -6.17 -1.93 5.68
N VAL A 100 -6.42 -1.46 4.46
CA VAL A 100 -6.18 -0.06 4.08
C VAL A 100 -7.53 0.58 3.82
N ASN A 101 -7.89 1.57 4.64
CA ASN A 101 -9.15 2.30 4.53
C ASN A 101 -8.87 3.67 3.93
N ILE A 102 -9.57 3.99 2.85
CA ILE A 102 -9.37 5.19 2.04
C ILE A 102 -10.70 5.95 2.02
N ILE A 103 -10.68 7.21 2.44
CA ILE A 103 -11.86 8.08 2.43
C ILE A 103 -11.64 9.16 1.38
N ILE A 104 -12.55 9.23 0.41
CA ILE A 104 -12.57 10.24 -0.65
C ILE A 104 -13.83 11.07 -0.51
N THR A 105 -13.68 12.39 -0.54
CA THR A 105 -14.83 13.30 -0.65
C THR A 105 -15.04 13.72 -2.10
N TYR A 106 -16.29 13.91 -2.49
CA TYR A 106 -16.63 14.40 -3.82
C TYR A 106 -17.73 15.46 -3.80
N SER A 107 -17.66 16.42 -4.72
CA SER A 107 -18.72 17.42 -4.95
C SER A 107 -19.51 17.05 -6.20
N GLY A 108 -20.56 16.24 -6.08
CA GLY A 108 -21.39 15.82 -7.21
C GLY A 108 -22.62 15.06 -6.76
N SER A 109 -23.62 14.87 -7.64
CA SER A 109 -24.85 14.15 -7.28
C SER A 109 -25.35 13.14 -8.30
N ALA A 110 -24.80 13.12 -9.52
CA ALA A 110 -25.31 12.29 -10.60
C ALA A 110 -24.89 10.81 -10.50
N VAL A 111 -23.72 10.52 -9.91
CA VAL A 111 -23.21 9.15 -9.75
C VAL A 111 -23.47 8.64 -8.33
N PRO A 112 -24.06 7.44 -8.17
CA PRO A 112 -24.21 6.79 -6.86
C PRO A 112 -22.85 6.52 -6.20
N GLU A 113 -22.75 6.73 -4.89
CA GLU A 113 -21.52 6.54 -4.11
C GLU A 113 -20.96 5.11 -4.26
N ALA A 114 -21.82 4.08 -4.20
CA ALA A 114 -21.41 2.69 -4.41
C ALA A 114 -20.74 2.44 -5.78
N THR A 115 -21.14 3.17 -6.83
CA THR A 115 -20.49 3.09 -8.15
C THR A 115 -19.13 3.75 -8.14
N LEU A 116 -18.98 4.89 -7.43
CA LEU A 116 -17.70 5.55 -7.24
C LEU A 116 -16.74 4.65 -6.46
N GLU A 117 -17.17 4.14 -5.31
CA GLU A 117 -16.41 3.23 -4.45
C GLU A 117 -15.90 2.02 -5.21
N THR A 118 -16.80 1.32 -5.93
CA THR A 118 -16.46 0.11 -6.67
C THR A 118 -15.40 0.37 -7.73
N ASN A 119 -15.57 1.41 -8.54
CA ASN A 119 -14.67 1.69 -9.67
C ASN A 119 -13.34 2.29 -9.20
N ILE A 120 -13.34 3.14 -8.17
CA ILE A 120 -12.11 3.68 -7.58
C ILE A 120 -11.33 2.56 -6.87
N LYS A 121 -12.02 1.70 -6.09
CA LYS A 121 -11.40 0.51 -5.49
C LYS A 121 -10.77 -0.39 -6.54
N GLN A 122 -11.48 -0.67 -7.63
CA GLN A 122 -10.96 -1.51 -8.70
C GLN A 122 -9.72 -0.89 -9.36
N TYR A 123 -9.73 0.42 -9.61
CA TYR A 123 -8.56 1.13 -10.11
C TYR A 123 -7.35 0.98 -9.17
N ILE A 124 -7.53 1.23 -7.88
CA ILE A 124 -6.46 1.13 -6.88
C ILE A 124 -5.91 -0.29 -6.81
N VAL A 125 -6.78 -1.31 -6.80
CA VAL A 125 -6.38 -2.72 -6.79
C VAL A 125 -5.54 -3.07 -8.03
N ASN A 126 -5.97 -2.62 -9.21
CA ASN A 126 -5.28 -2.88 -10.47
C ASN A 126 -3.91 -2.16 -10.52
N ASP A 127 -3.87 -0.91 -10.06
CA ASP A 127 -2.65 -0.10 -10.02
C ASP A 127 -1.63 -0.69 -9.05
N LEU A 128 -2.05 -1.07 -7.84
CA LEU A 128 -1.20 -1.75 -6.87
C LEU A 128 -0.64 -3.05 -7.43
N ALA A 129 -1.46 -3.88 -8.08
CA ALA A 129 -1.00 -5.15 -8.65
C ALA A 129 -0.02 -4.98 -9.83
N SER A 130 -0.11 -3.86 -10.56
CA SER A 130 0.66 -3.64 -11.79
C SER A 130 1.94 -2.84 -11.57
N ASN A 131 1.92 -1.91 -10.61
CA ASN A 131 2.99 -0.91 -10.43
C ASN A 131 3.74 -1.07 -9.10
N THR A 132 3.46 -2.11 -8.31
CA THR A 132 4.10 -2.34 -7.01
C THR A 132 4.49 -3.81 -6.80
N ASN A 133 5.07 -4.12 -5.64
CA ASN A 133 5.41 -5.49 -5.23
C ASN A 133 4.21 -6.27 -4.66
N VAL A 134 2.99 -5.71 -4.69
CA VAL A 134 1.77 -6.40 -4.29
C VAL A 134 1.41 -7.46 -5.33
N ARG A 135 1.11 -8.68 -4.88
CA ARG A 135 0.72 -9.80 -5.76
C ARG A 135 -0.78 -10.00 -5.74
N LEU A 136 -1.39 -10.13 -6.92
CA LEU A 136 -2.79 -10.55 -7.04
C LEU A 136 -2.84 -12.08 -7.17
N SER A 137 -3.54 -12.76 -6.27
CA SER A 137 -3.74 -14.22 -6.31
C SER A 137 -5.13 -14.58 -5.83
N GLY A 138 -5.88 -15.35 -6.64
CA GLY A 138 -7.25 -15.77 -6.29
C GLY A 138 -8.22 -14.60 -6.04
N GLY A 139 -8.02 -13.46 -6.70
CA GLY A 139 -8.84 -12.24 -6.51
C GLY A 139 -8.49 -11.43 -5.25
N LYS A 140 -7.45 -11.82 -4.51
CA LYS A 140 -6.98 -11.12 -3.31
C LYS A 140 -5.58 -10.55 -3.53
N LEU A 141 -5.31 -9.41 -2.91
CA LEU A 141 -3.99 -8.81 -2.90
C LEU A 141 -3.15 -9.39 -1.76
N TYR A 142 -1.86 -9.58 -2.00
CA TYR A 142 -0.91 -10.06 -1.01
C TYR A 142 0.35 -9.20 -1.01
N PHE A 143 0.80 -8.82 0.17
CA PHE A 143 2.02 -8.04 0.35
C PHE A 143 2.79 -8.58 1.56
N GLY A 144 4.08 -8.89 1.39
CA GLY A 144 4.89 -9.43 2.47
C GLY A 144 4.40 -10.76 3.07
N GLY A 145 3.53 -11.50 2.37
CA GLY A 145 2.91 -12.74 2.87
C GLY A 145 1.57 -12.55 3.60
N LYS A 146 1.10 -11.30 3.75
CA LYS A 146 -0.21 -10.96 4.34
C LYS A 146 -1.24 -10.64 3.26
N GLU A 147 -2.50 -10.97 3.51
CA GLU A 147 -3.62 -10.55 2.65
C GLU A 147 -3.82 -9.04 2.80
N VAL A 148 -3.99 -8.31 1.70
CA VAL A 148 -4.28 -6.87 1.70
C VAL A 148 -5.72 -6.65 1.28
N GLU A 149 -6.47 -5.96 2.14
CA GLU A 149 -7.86 -5.58 1.90
C GLU A 149 -7.95 -4.06 1.75
N ILE A 150 -8.33 -3.61 0.55
CA ILE A 150 -8.54 -2.20 0.23
C ILE A 150 -10.01 -1.88 0.42
N ASN A 151 -10.31 -0.95 1.32
CA ASN A 151 -11.64 -0.39 1.54
C ASN A 151 -11.64 1.06 1.08
N VAL A 152 -12.60 1.40 0.21
CA VAL A 152 -12.79 2.76 -0.30
C VAL A 152 -14.18 3.19 0.10
N ASP A 153 -14.25 4.33 0.78
CA ASP A 153 -15.49 5.00 1.17
C ASP A 153 -15.52 6.36 0.44
N VAL A 154 -16.62 6.64 -0.24
CA VAL A 154 -16.79 7.88 -1.01
C VAL A 154 -17.94 8.67 -0.41
N VAL A 155 -17.61 9.81 0.19
CA VAL A 155 -18.57 10.63 0.94
C VAL A 155 -18.86 11.92 0.18
N ARG A 156 -20.13 12.25 0.02
CA ARG A 156 -20.52 13.55 -0.55
C ARG A 156 -20.18 14.70 0.39
N LYS A 157 -19.61 15.77 -0.18
CA LYS A 157 -19.34 17.02 0.53
C LYS A 157 -20.59 17.90 0.65
#